data_AF-A0A956JLU2-F1
#
_entry.id   AF-A0A956JLU2-F1
#
_cell.length_a   1.000
_cell.length_b   1.000
_cell.length_c   1.000
_cell.angle_alpha   90.00
_cell.angle_beta   90.00
_cell.angle_gamma   90.00
#
_symmetry.space_group_name_H-M   'P 1'
#
loop_
_entity.id
_entity.type
_entity.pdbx_description
1 polymer ?
#
loop_
_entity_poly.entity_id
_entity_poly.type
_entity_poly.pdbx_seq_one_letter_code
_entity_poly.pdbx_strand_id
1 'polypeptide(L)'
;MIARRRFLAGLAGLTGGAMLAAPRRARAAWGTWPEEHADLQLAPERRAARVLELFVYGGLCPWDSLYCAPSWGLGEQRYLYAFGEAALAERLAACDVPDDLGDGLALPFAEDAAGELIHLGPWAAALWRRPDVLARTRLVVGRHDQFPHSTAIPLALTGRRLGRPELAGTAAAIARHFAEVEGGASTPRACVIHPGDIARLDNVQSALAIGAHPSASRPLELDLGQLPQLLELLERPAVSGDAPAFDALVGRYRDRYAARLRGPSGAALHAPELRAWEAVDGARRSAESLAQWLPPGVFGLGQGQACGTARPSMTAMGARVARHVLQGATAGSPAARYALWIDGGLEPTLDGGHDTHRDHLIHAPRNYSHTFATLAAAIADPSSPSDKDDPTKLDLDDTLVVITSEFGRT
;
A
#
# COMPACT_ATOMS: atom_id res chain seq x y z
N MET A 1 54.99 -4.72 34.61
CA MET A 1 54.15 -5.80 34.03
C MET A 1 53.83 -6.78 35.15
N ILE A 2 52.54 -7.05 35.42
CA ILE A 2 51.91 -7.90 36.46
C ILE A 2 50.90 -7.04 37.26
N ALA A 3 49.74 -6.72 36.67
CA ALA A 3 48.57 -6.18 37.39
C ALA A 3 47.25 -6.15 36.57
N ARG A 4 47.01 -7.10 35.65
CA ARG A 4 45.70 -7.17 34.92
C ARG A 4 45.00 -8.52 34.98
N ARG A 5 45.66 -9.58 35.49
CA ARG A 5 45.09 -10.95 35.52
C ARG A 5 44.44 -11.37 36.83
N ARG A 6 44.40 -10.53 37.87
CA ARG A 6 43.79 -10.87 39.16
C ARG A 6 42.40 -10.29 39.41
N PHE A 7 41.90 -9.41 38.54
CA PHE A 7 40.56 -8.81 38.73
C PHE A 7 39.40 -9.74 38.31
N LEU A 8 39.66 -10.74 37.47
CA LEU A 8 38.64 -11.68 36.99
C LEU A 8 38.54 -12.99 37.82
N ALA A 9 39.43 -13.19 38.79
CA ALA A 9 39.40 -14.39 39.65
C ALA A 9 38.58 -14.20 40.94
N GLY A 10 38.10 -12.98 41.22
CA GLY A 10 37.38 -12.63 42.47
C GLY A 10 35.86 -12.67 42.40
N LEU A 11 35.26 -13.15 41.30
CA LEU A 11 33.79 -13.18 41.11
C LEU A 11 33.23 -14.62 41.02
N ALA A 12 33.90 -15.58 41.65
CA ALA A 12 33.44 -16.97 41.77
C ALA A 12 32.56 -17.23 43.01
N GLY A 13 31.88 -16.20 43.52
CA GLY A 13 31.20 -16.26 44.83
C GLY A 13 29.89 -15.49 44.92
N LEU A 14 28.99 -15.62 43.94
CA LEU A 14 27.57 -15.27 44.09
C LEU A 14 26.71 -16.29 43.33
N THR A 15 26.46 -17.43 43.98
CA THR A 15 25.38 -18.36 43.64
C THR A 15 24.05 -17.68 43.96
N GLY A 16 23.43 -17.03 42.96
CA GLY A 16 22.13 -16.37 43.13
C GLY A 16 21.84 -15.29 42.09
N GLY A 17 21.88 -15.63 40.81
CA GLY A 17 21.63 -14.64 39.74
C GLY A 17 21.52 -15.21 38.33
N ALA A 18 21.13 -16.47 38.17
CA ALA A 18 20.98 -17.11 36.85
C ALA A 18 19.68 -16.72 36.11
N MET A 19 18.94 -15.69 36.57
CA MET A 19 17.70 -15.23 35.92
C MET A 19 17.85 -13.95 35.08
N LEU A 20 19.04 -13.35 34.95
CA LEU A 20 19.20 -12.04 34.29
C LEU A 20 19.99 -12.04 32.96
N ALA A 21 20.39 -13.18 32.41
CA ALA A 21 21.24 -13.20 31.20
C ALA A 21 20.84 -14.19 30.10
N ALA A 22 19.63 -14.77 30.15
CA ALA A 22 19.03 -15.30 28.94
C ALA A 22 18.22 -14.17 28.31
N PRO A 23 18.51 -13.70 27.07
CA PRO A 23 17.60 -12.81 26.38
C PRO A 23 16.25 -13.51 26.35
N ARG A 24 15.27 -12.96 27.05
CA ARG A 24 13.88 -13.40 26.93
C ARG A 24 13.54 -13.21 25.46
N ARG A 25 13.56 -14.29 24.69
CA ARG A 25 12.91 -14.31 23.39
C ARG A 25 11.45 -14.02 23.70
N ALA A 26 10.92 -12.91 23.18
CA ALA A 26 9.49 -12.74 23.08
C ALA A 26 8.95 -14.04 22.45
N ARG A 27 8.08 -14.74 23.18
CA ARG A 27 7.46 -15.98 22.68
C ARG A 27 6.35 -15.67 21.68
N ALA A 28 5.85 -14.44 21.68
CA ALA A 28 4.86 -13.96 20.74
C ALA A 28 5.53 -13.58 19.40
N ALA A 29 4.80 -13.82 18.31
CA ALA A 29 5.16 -13.30 17.01
C ALA A 29 5.14 -11.77 17.02
N TRP A 30 5.97 -11.16 16.18
CA TRP A 30 6.04 -9.72 16.05
C TRP A 30 4.68 -9.15 15.62
N GLY A 31 4.24 -8.07 16.28
CA GLY A 31 2.96 -7.43 15.99
C GLY A 31 1.74 -8.15 16.57
N THR A 32 1.91 -9.28 17.28
CA THR A 32 0.81 -9.86 18.06
C THR A 32 0.42 -8.92 19.20
N TRP A 33 -0.88 -8.71 19.36
CA TRP A 33 -1.42 -7.86 20.40
C TRP A 33 -1.07 -8.41 21.80
N PRO A 34 -0.56 -7.59 22.73
CA PRO A 34 -0.27 -8.05 24.09
C PRO A 34 -1.54 -8.48 24.81
N GLU A 35 -1.55 -9.66 25.41
CA GLU A 35 -2.73 -10.21 26.11
C GLU A 35 -3.18 -9.30 27.26
N GLU A 36 -2.22 -8.68 27.95
CA GLU A 36 -2.43 -7.71 29.02
C GLU A 36 -3.12 -6.41 28.58
N HIS A 37 -3.23 -6.17 27.28
CA HIS A 37 -3.86 -4.99 26.70
C HIS A 37 -5.01 -5.35 25.76
N ALA A 38 -5.53 -6.57 25.81
CA ALA A 38 -6.57 -7.06 24.89
C ALA A 38 -7.83 -6.18 24.88
N ASP A 39 -8.11 -5.45 25.95
CA ASP A 39 -9.19 -4.48 26.10
C ASP A 39 -9.04 -3.22 25.21
N LEU A 40 -7.81 -2.86 24.86
CA LEU A 40 -7.50 -1.76 23.94
C LEU A 40 -7.63 -2.17 22.47
N GLN A 41 -7.79 -3.47 22.18
CA GLN A 41 -7.93 -3.95 20.82
C GLN A 41 -9.32 -3.60 20.29
N LEU A 42 -9.42 -3.21 19.01
CA LEU A 42 -10.72 -3.07 18.35
C LEU A 42 -11.53 -4.36 18.50
N ALA A 43 -12.85 -4.28 18.65
CA ALA A 43 -13.70 -5.47 18.69
C ALA A 43 -13.52 -6.30 17.39
N PRO A 44 -13.59 -7.65 17.43
CA PRO A 44 -13.32 -8.50 16.28
C PRO A 44 -14.07 -8.09 15.00
N GLU A 45 -15.34 -7.71 15.13
CA GLU A 45 -16.22 -7.24 14.05
C GLU A 45 -15.82 -5.87 13.46
N ARG A 46 -14.87 -5.16 14.09
CA ARG A 46 -14.30 -3.90 13.59
C ARG A 46 -12.86 -4.06 13.09
N ARG A 47 -12.35 -5.29 13.04
CA ARG A 47 -10.99 -5.57 12.53
C ARG A 47 -11.06 -5.93 11.07
N ALA A 48 -10.45 -5.11 10.23
CA ALA A 48 -10.27 -5.46 8.83
C ALA A 48 -9.35 -6.68 8.70
N ALA A 49 -9.75 -7.65 7.88
CA ALA A 49 -8.93 -8.80 7.52
C ALA A 49 -7.91 -8.44 6.43
N ARG A 50 -8.21 -7.39 5.66
CA ARG A 50 -7.46 -6.92 4.49
C ARG A 50 -7.45 -5.40 4.42
N VAL A 51 -6.43 -4.85 3.79
CA VAL A 51 -6.32 -3.41 3.55
C VAL A 51 -5.99 -3.16 2.08
N LEU A 52 -6.83 -2.38 1.41
CA LEU A 52 -6.48 -1.71 0.16
C LEU A 52 -6.10 -0.27 0.50
N GLU A 53 -4.86 0.11 0.24
CA GLU A 53 -4.44 1.51 0.28
C GLU A 53 -4.32 2.03 -1.16
N LEU A 54 -5.13 3.02 -1.52
CA LEU A 54 -4.98 3.81 -2.74
C LEU A 54 -4.14 5.05 -2.39
N PHE A 55 -2.94 5.13 -2.93
CA PHE A 55 -2.12 6.33 -2.85
C PHE A 55 -2.25 7.15 -4.13
N VAL A 56 -2.88 8.33 -4.00
CA VAL A 56 -3.07 9.28 -5.11
C VAL A 56 -1.79 10.09 -5.27
N TYR A 57 -0.93 9.67 -6.19
CA TYR A 57 0.37 10.30 -6.45
C TYR A 57 0.21 11.63 -7.17
N GLY A 58 0.87 12.68 -6.67
CA GLY A 58 0.73 14.06 -7.15
C GLY A 58 -0.12 14.96 -6.23
N GLY A 59 -0.61 14.42 -5.12
CA GLY A 59 -1.43 15.15 -4.17
C GLY A 59 -2.93 15.03 -4.46
N LEU A 60 -3.75 15.24 -3.44
CA LEU A 60 -5.17 15.55 -3.59
C LEU A 60 -5.32 17.05 -3.38
N CYS A 61 -6.08 17.73 -4.22
CA CYS A 61 -6.48 19.09 -3.91
C CYS A 61 -7.62 19.00 -2.89
N PRO A 62 -7.45 19.51 -1.65
CA PRO A 62 -8.47 19.38 -0.62
C PRO A 62 -9.80 19.91 -1.15
N TRP A 63 -9.77 21.06 -1.82
CA TRP A 63 -10.97 21.80 -2.19
C TRP A 63 -11.68 21.33 -3.46
N ASP A 64 -11.17 20.28 -4.11
CA ASP A 64 -11.75 19.74 -5.35
C ASP A 64 -12.15 18.25 -5.25
N SER A 65 -11.84 17.54 -4.15
CA SER A 65 -12.05 16.08 -4.08
C SER A 65 -12.68 15.58 -2.77
N LEU A 66 -12.03 15.70 -1.61
CA LEU A 66 -12.49 15.07 -0.36
C LEU A 66 -12.57 16.00 0.86
N TYR A 67 -12.06 17.24 0.80
CA TYR A 67 -12.19 18.26 1.85
C TYR A 67 -12.51 19.63 1.21
N CYS A 68 -13.75 19.80 0.76
CA CYS A 68 -14.19 21.01 0.09
C CYS A 68 -14.90 21.96 1.06
N ALA A 69 -14.58 23.24 0.99
CA ALA A 69 -15.34 24.30 1.65
C ALA A 69 -15.81 25.27 0.56
N PRO A 70 -17.05 25.13 0.04
CA PRO A 70 -17.54 25.92 -1.09
C PRO A 70 -17.55 27.44 -0.84
N SER A 71 -17.56 27.87 0.42
CA SER A 71 -17.46 29.29 0.77
C SER A 71 -16.07 29.87 0.48
N TRP A 72 -15.03 29.04 0.44
CA TRP A 72 -13.65 29.49 0.31
C TRP A 72 -13.34 29.87 -1.14
N GLY A 73 -12.76 31.05 -1.34
CA GLY A 73 -12.28 31.50 -2.65
C GLY A 73 -13.35 31.91 -3.66
N LEU A 74 -14.65 31.79 -3.32
CA LEU A 74 -15.75 32.20 -4.21
C LEU A 74 -15.61 33.65 -4.71
N GLY A 75 -15.40 34.59 -3.79
CA GLY A 75 -15.22 36.01 -4.14
C GLY A 75 -13.85 36.36 -4.73
N GLU A 76 -12.88 35.46 -4.63
CA GLU A 76 -11.49 35.67 -5.07
C GLU A 76 -11.16 34.89 -6.35
N GLN A 77 -12.10 34.12 -6.89
CA GLN A 77 -11.88 33.15 -7.96
C GLN A 77 -10.69 32.24 -7.64
N ARG A 78 -10.79 31.51 -6.52
CA ARG A 78 -9.80 30.54 -6.07
C ARG A 78 -10.44 29.17 -5.81
N TYR A 79 -9.59 28.16 -5.64
CA TYR A 79 -10.00 26.81 -5.30
C TYR A 79 -10.98 26.26 -6.35
N LEU A 80 -12.15 25.78 -5.92
CA LEU A 80 -13.22 25.31 -6.80
C LEU A 80 -13.61 26.35 -7.88
N TYR A 81 -13.44 27.65 -7.59
CA TYR A 81 -13.81 28.76 -8.47
C TYR A 81 -12.63 29.36 -9.24
N ALA A 82 -11.44 28.73 -9.20
CA ALA A 82 -10.21 29.28 -9.78
C ALA A 82 -10.28 29.59 -11.28
N PHE A 83 -11.27 29.03 -11.97
CA PHE A 83 -11.43 29.11 -13.42
C PHE A 83 -12.77 29.72 -13.84
N GLY A 84 -13.55 30.24 -12.87
CA GLY A 84 -14.89 30.78 -13.08
C GLY A 84 -15.99 29.72 -13.20
N GLU A 85 -17.21 30.13 -12.86
CA GLU A 85 -18.37 29.24 -12.76
C GLU A 85 -18.75 28.57 -14.08
N ALA A 86 -18.66 29.29 -15.21
CA ALA A 86 -19.02 28.75 -16.52
C ALA A 86 -18.10 27.59 -16.94
N ALA A 87 -16.78 27.74 -16.77
CA ALA A 87 -15.81 26.71 -17.10
C ALA A 87 -15.93 25.50 -16.16
N LEU A 88 -16.22 25.74 -14.88
CA LEU A 88 -16.48 24.69 -13.92
C LEU A 88 -17.75 23.90 -14.29
N ALA A 89 -18.86 24.56 -14.61
CA ALA A 89 -20.11 23.93 -14.99
C ALA A 89 -19.97 23.09 -16.28
N GLU A 90 -19.31 23.63 -17.31
CA GLU A 90 -18.99 22.88 -18.53
C GLU A 90 -18.19 21.61 -18.19
N ARG A 91 -17.25 21.72 -17.25
CA ARG A 91 -16.40 20.59 -16.87
C ARG A 91 -17.14 19.53 -16.07
N LEU A 92 -18.01 19.92 -15.15
CA LEU A 92 -18.88 19.01 -14.41
C LEU A 92 -19.75 18.19 -15.37
N ALA A 93 -20.40 18.88 -16.32
CA ALA A 93 -21.23 18.25 -17.35
C ALA A 93 -20.42 17.25 -18.19
N ALA A 94 -19.20 17.62 -18.60
CA ALA A 94 -18.34 16.72 -19.38
C ALA A 94 -17.95 15.45 -18.61
N CYS A 95 -17.86 15.53 -17.27
CA CYS A 95 -17.48 14.45 -16.37
C CYS A 95 -18.66 13.64 -15.82
N ASP A 96 -19.87 13.81 -16.36
CA ASP A 96 -21.10 13.16 -15.88
C ASP A 96 -21.33 13.37 -14.37
N VAL A 97 -20.91 14.53 -13.85
CA VAL A 97 -21.29 14.99 -12.51
C VAL A 97 -22.69 15.59 -12.63
N PRO A 98 -23.66 15.20 -11.79
CA PRO A 98 -25.06 15.48 -12.04
C PRO A 98 -25.34 16.95 -11.73
N ASP A 99 -26.22 17.57 -12.52
CA ASP A 99 -26.70 18.92 -12.27
C ASP A 99 -27.63 18.99 -11.03
N ASP A 100 -28.07 17.83 -10.50
CA ASP A 100 -29.06 17.70 -9.42
C ASP A 100 -28.46 17.61 -8.01
N LEU A 101 -27.18 17.96 -7.83
CA LEU A 101 -26.53 18.08 -6.52
C LEU A 101 -27.13 19.15 -5.58
N GLY A 102 -28.24 19.79 -5.97
CA GLY A 102 -28.87 20.90 -5.26
C GLY A 102 -28.10 22.22 -5.45
N ASP A 103 -28.15 23.10 -4.45
CA ASP A 103 -27.43 24.39 -4.45
C ASP A 103 -25.89 24.26 -4.33
N GLY A 104 -25.31 23.05 -4.42
CA GLY A 104 -23.92 22.79 -4.08
C GLY A 104 -23.16 22.01 -5.15
N LEU A 105 -22.04 22.55 -5.60
CA LEU A 105 -21.00 21.89 -6.41
C LEU A 105 -20.36 20.66 -5.71
N ALA A 106 -20.71 20.38 -4.45
CA ALA A 106 -20.11 19.40 -3.56
C ALA A 106 -21.17 18.88 -2.56
N LEU A 107 -20.99 17.66 -2.04
CA LEU A 107 -21.92 17.04 -1.09
C LEU A 107 -21.57 17.43 0.36
N PRO A 108 -22.47 18.04 1.15
CA PRO A 108 -22.24 18.27 2.58
C PRO A 108 -21.87 16.99 3.32
N PHE A 109 -20.83 17.04 4.17
CA PHE A 109 -20.30 15.84 4.83
C PHE A 109 -20.29 15.93 6.36
N ALA A 110 -19.53 16.86 6.92
CA ALA A 110 -19.37 17.00 8.36
C ALA A 110 -18.85 18.39 8.75
N GLU A 111 -19.03 18.79 10.00
CA GLU A 111 -18.33 19.96 10.55
C GLU A 111 -16.92 19.56 10.98
N ASP A 112 -15.92 20.39 10.66
CA ASP A 112 -14.57 20.23 11.15
C ASP A 112 -14.42 20.75 12.61
N ALA A 113 -13.20 20.66 13.16
CA ALA A 113 -12.93 21.10 14.53
C ALA A 113 -13.05 22.64 14.73
N ALA A 114 -13.09 23.42 13.64
CA ALA A 114 -13.30 24.86 13.66
C ALA A 114 -14.78 25.24 13.43
N GLY A 115 -15.66 24.26 13.20
CA GLY A 115 -17.08 24.47 12.90
C GLY A 115 -17.35 24.81 11.43
N GLU A 116 -16.39 24.63 10.52
CA GLU A 116 -16.62 24.77 9.08
C GLU A 116 -17.33 23.52 8.56
N LEU A 117 -18.43 23.70 7.83
CA LEU A 117 -19.10 22.60 7.15
C LEU A 117 -18.29 22.17 5.92
N ILE A 118 -17.62 21.03 6.03
CA ILE A 118 -16.86 20.44 4.93
C ILE A 118 -17.76 19.59 4.04
N HIS A 119 -17.40 19.58 2.77
CA HIS A 119 -18.10 18.90 1.70
C HIS A 119 -17.16 17.92 0.99
N LEU A 120 -17.72 16.90 0.34
CA LEU A 120 -17.01 16.04 -0.60
C LEU A 120 -17.14 16.64 -2.01
N GLY A 121 -16.00 16.90 -2.64
CA GLY A 121 -15.93 17.57 -3.94
C GLY A 121 -16.54 16.76 -5.08
N PRO A 122 -16.80 17.41 -6.23
CA PRO A 122 -17.50 16.80 -7.35
C PRO A 122 -16.72 15.65 -7.99
N TRP A 123 -15.39 15.71 -7.98
CA TRP A 123 -14.56 14.68 -8.62
C TRP A 123 -14.53 13.37 -7.85
N ALA A 124 -14.95 13.37 -6.58
CA ALA A 124 -15.17 12.16 -5.78
C ALA A 124 -16.60 11.59 -5.89
N ALA A 125 -17.40 12.07 -6.85
CA ALA A 125 -18.82 11.69 -6.99
C ALA A 125 -19.07 10.19 -7.02
N ALA A 126 -18.21 9.42 -7.67
CA ALA A 126 -18.36 7.97 -7.72
C ALA A 126 -18.35 7.32 -6.32
N LEU A 127 -17.66 7.91 -5.34
CA LEU A 127 -17.60 7.39 -3.97
C LEU A 127 -18.80 7.84 -3.14
N TRP A 128 -19.15 9.12 -3.17
CA TRP A 128 -20.23 9.61 -2.30
C TRP A 128 -21.63 9.38 -2.87
N ARG A 129 -21.77 9.03 -4.16
CA ARG A 129 -23.02 8.47 -4.72
C ARG A 129 -23.34 7.06 -4.25
N ARG A 130 -22.40 6.39 -3.57
CA ARG A 130 -22.57 5.06 -2.98
C ARG A 130 -22.91 5.23 -1.49
N PRO A 131 -24.19 5.12 -1.08
CA PRO A 131 -24.58 5.37 0.31
C PRO A 131 -23.90 4.40 1.30
N ASP A 132 -23.63 3.18 0.86
CA ASP A 132 -22.92 2.15 1.62
C ASP A 132 -21.45 2.51 1.87
N VAL A 133 -20.78 3.14 0.88
CA VAL A 133 -19.42 3.67 1.01
C VAL A 133 -19.46 4.91 1.91
N LEU A 134 -20.34 5.88 1.60
CA LEU A 134 -20.43 7.16 2.32
C LEU A 134 -20.68 6.97 3.83
N ALA A 135 -21.56 6.04 4.22
CA ALA A 135 -21.84 5.75 5.62
C ALA A 135 -20.59 5.27 6.41
N ARG A 136 -19.63 4.65 5.71
CA ARG A 136 -18.39 4.13 6.26
C ARG A 136 -17.21 5.09 6.11
N THR A 137 -17.33 6.13 5.28
CA THR A 137 -16.28 7.12 5.04
C THR A 137 -15.92 7.86 6.31
N ARG A 138 -14.61 8.01 6.53
CA ARG A 138 -14.03 8.90 7.54
C ARG A 138 -12.91 9.69 6.87
N LEU A 139 -12.81 10.96 7.23
CA LEU A 139 -11.80 11.86 6.71
C LEU A 139 -10.85 12.26 7.83
N VAL A 140 -9.54 12.10 7.60
CA VAL A 140 -8.50 12.48 8.54
C VAL A 140 -7.57 13.46 7.83
N VAL A 141 -7.51 14.69 8.33
CA VAL A 141 -6.63 15.73 7.78
C VAL A 141 -5.30 15.69 8.52
N GLY A 142 -4.22 15.44 7.78
CA GLY A 142 -2.85 15.52 8.26
C GLY A 142 -2.18 16.82 7.85
N ARG A 143 -1.28 17.34 8.68
CA ARG A 143 -0.38 18.45 8.34
C ARG A 143 1.06 18.01 8.49
N HIS A 144 1.92 18.44 7.58
CA HIS A 144 3.37 18.31 7.68
C HIS A 144 4.08 19.55 7.13
N ASP A 145 5.40 19.57 7.27
CA ASP A 145 6.31 20.63 6.82
C ASP A 145 7.26 20.15 5.68
N GLN A 146 7.01 18.95 5.14
CA GLN A 146 7.82 18.38 4.07
C GLN A 146 7.56 19.08 2.72
N PHE A 147 8.62 19.21 1.95
CA PHE A 147 8.55 19.70 0.57
C PHE A 147 7.76 18.68 -0.28
N PRO A 148 6.84 19.16 -1.16
CA PRO A 148 6.06 18.32 -2.08
C PRO A 148 6.90 17.25 -2.77
N HIS A 149 6.27 16.11 -3.08
CA HIS A 149 6.87 15.00 -3.79
C HIS A 149 8.00 14.36 -3.00
N SER A 150 9.23 14.63 -3.41
CA SER A 150 10.48 14.02 -2.94
C SER A 150 10.58 13.76 -1.43
N THR A 151 10.03 14.63 -0.57
CA THR A 151 10.06 14.44 0.89
C THR A 151 8.70 14.18 1.55
N ALA A 152 7.61 14.61 0.91
CA ALA A 152 6.25 14.38 1.40
C ALA A 152 5.76 12.95 1.12
N ILE A 153 6.02 12.39 -0.06
CA ILE A 153 5.67 11.01 -0.42
C ILE A 153 6.23 10.00 0.59
N PRO A 154 7.52 10.02 0.95
CA PRO A 154 8.05 9.10 1.95
C PRO A 154 7.38 9.26 3.32
N LEU A 155 7.07 10.50 3.73
CA LEU A 155 6.36 10.73 4.98
C LEU A 155 4.95 10.13 4.94
N ALA A 156 4.22 10.30 3.84
CA ALA A 156 2.87 9.76 3.67
C ALA A 156 2.88 8.22 3.63
N LEU A 157 3.79 7.61 2.85
CA LEU A 157 3.85 6.16 2.65
C LEU A 157 4.45 5.38 3.82
N THR A 158 5.26 6.03 4.67
CA THR A 158 6.00 5.34 5.75
C THR A 158 5.76 5.93 7.14
N GLY A 159 5.09 7.08 7.24
CA GLY A 159 4.98 7.85 8.49
C GLY A 159 6.32 8.43 8.98
N ARG A 160 7.40 8.32 8.20
CA ARG A 160 8.76 8.75 8.56
C ARG A 160 9.39 9.61 7.47
N ARG A 161 10.19 10.58 7.89
CA ARG A 161 10.99 11.41 6.97
C ARG A 161 12.14 10.60 6.38
N LEU A 162 12.57 10.99 5.17
CA LEU A 162 13.76 10.44 4.53
C LEU A 162 15.01 10.55 5.41
N GLY A 163 15.92 9.59 5.24
CA GLY A 163 17.17 9.49 6.00
C GLY A 163 17.04 8.88 7.39
N ARG A 164 15.83 8.47 7.81
CA ARG A 164 15.63 7.73 9.06
C ARG A 164 15.85 6.23 8.84
N PRO A 165 16.68 5.55 9.66
CA PRO A 165 16.90 4.11 9.53
C PRO A 165 15.64 3.30 9.84
N GLU A 166 14.67 3.87 10.56
CA GLU A 166 13.38 3.25 10.86
C GLU A 166 12.36 3.39 9.72
N LEU A 167 12.71 4.03 8.60
CA LEU A 167 11.81 4.26 7.48
C LEU A 167 11.36 2.91 6.87
N ALA A 168 10.09 2.58 7.09
CA ALA A 168 9.46 1.35 6.63
C ALA A 168 8.01 1.63 6.22
N GLY A 169 7.58 1.08 5.08
CA GLY A 169 6.18 1.13 4.69
C GLY A 169 5.31 0.20 5.52
N THR A 170 4.00 0.50 5.59
CA THR A 170 2.99 -0.36 6.26
C THR A 170 3.05 -1.80 5.75
N ALA A 171 3.32 -1.98 4.46
CA ALA A 171 3.49 -3.27 3.80
C ALA A 171 4.56 -4.15 4.46
N ALA A 172 5.68 -3.56 4.93
CA ALA A 172 6.77 -4.31 5.56
C ALA A 172 6.38 -4.84 6.95
N ALA A 173 5.64 -4.04 7.72
CA ALA A 173 5.09 -4.47 9.01
C ALA A 173 4.12 -5.65 8.83
N ILE A 174 3.21 -5.54 7.85
CA ILE A 174 2.22 -6.59 7.56
C ILE A 174 2.92 -7.87 7.07
N ALA A 175 3.86 -7.75 6.13
CA ALA A 175 4.64 -8.89 5.65
C ALA A 175 5.37 -9.61 6.79
N ARG A 176 5.99 -8.86 7.72
CA ARG A 176 6.64 -9.44 8.90
C ARG A 176 5.67 -10.19 9.79
N HIS A 177 4.58 -9.53 10.20
CA HIS A 177 3.63 -10.09 11.15
C HIS A 177 3.10 -11.45 10.66
N PHE A 178 2.60 -11.49 9.43
CA PHE A 178 2.02 -12.71 8.88
C PHE A 178 3.08 -13.77 8.53
N ALA A 179 4.32 -13.38 8.20
CA ALA A 179 5.41 -14.36 8.07
C ALA A 179 5.71 -15.07 9.40
N GLU A 180 5.69 -14.35 10.52
CA GLU A 180 5.94 -14.92 11.85
C GLU A 180 4.76 -15.73 12.41
N VAL A 181 3.51 -15.29 12.16
CA VAL A 181 2.30 -15.98 12.64
C VAL A 181 1.91 -17.20 11.80
N GLU A 182 2.00 -17.10 10.47
CA GLU A 182 1.52 -18.14 9.55
C GLU A 182 2.65 -19.07 9.06
N GLY A 183 3.91 -18.80 9.40
CA GLY A 183 5.02 -19.73 9.18
C GLY A 183 5.64 -19.73 7.78
N GLY A 184 5.72 -18.56 7.12
CA GLY A 184 6.32 -18.41 5.79
C GLY A 184 5.42 -18.92 4.66
N ALA A 185 4.65 -18.02 4.06
CA ALA A 185 3.78 -18.34 2.94
C ALA A 185 4.55 -18.41 1.61
N SER A 186 4.11 -19.28 0.68
CA SER A 186 4.62 -19.31 -0.70
C SER A 186 4.19 -18.10 -1.53
N THR A 187 3.17 -17.37 -1.08
CA THR A 187 2.68 -16.14 -1.69
C THR A 187 2.92 -14.92 -0.77
N PRO A 188 3.24 -13.74 -1.34
CA PRO A 188 3.43 -12.52 -0.55
C PRO A 188 2.16 -12.08 0.19
N ARG A 189 2.34 -11.57 1.41
CA ARG A 189 1.23 -11.05 2.24
C ARG A 189 0.99 -9.56 2.10
N ALA A 190 1.92 -8.84 1.49
CA ALA A 190 1.78 -7.42 1.21
C ALA A 190 2.38 -7.11 -0.17
N CYS A 191 1.67 -6.29 -0.95
CA CYS A 191 2.10 -5.85 -2.28
C CYS A 191 2.14 -4.32 -2.36
N VAL A 192 3.06 -3.81 -3.18
CA VAL A 192 3.13 -2.41 -3.62
C VAL A 192 3.05 -2.40 -5.14
N ILE A 193 2.01 -1.80 -5.68
CA ILE A 193 1.65 -1.77 -7.10
C ILE A 193 1.81 -0.33 -7.58
N HIS A 194 2.58 -0.11 -8.64
CA HIS A 194 2.80 1.22 -9.19
C HIS A 194 2.90 1.19 -10.72
N PRO A 195 2.52 2.29 -11.41
CA PRO A 195 2.44 2.35 -12.88
C PRO A 195 3.79 2.32 -13.62
N GLY A 196 4.92 2.13 -12.91
CA GLY A 196 6.27 2.16 -13.49
C GLY A 196 6.99 3.48 -13.30
N ASP A 197 7.37 4.17 -14.38
CA ASP A 197 8.34 5.28 -14.46
C ASP A 197 8.19 6.37 -13.38
N ILE A 198 6.99 6.55 -12.84
CA ILE A 198 6.68 7.40 -11.67
C ILE A 198 7.53 7.07 -10.43
N ALA A 199 7.89 5.80 -10.22
CA ALA A 199 8.58 5.35 -9.01
C ALA A 199 10.00 5.91 -8.85
N ARG A 200 10.64 6.34 -9.96
CA ARG A 200 12.05 6.77 -9.96
C ARG A 200 12.26 8.24 -9.60
N LEU A 201 11.24 9.09 -9.72
CA LEU A 201 11.43 10.55 -9.62
C LEU A 201 11.16 11.07 -8.20
N ASP A 202 10.13 10.57 -7.52
CA ASP A 202 9.65 11.19 -6.27
C ASP A 202 9.66 10.27 -5.05
N ASN A 203 10.60 9.32 -5.00
CA ASN A 203 10.80 8.44 -3.85
C ASN A 203 9.57 7.59 -3.45
N VAL A 204 8.67 7.31 -4.40
CA VAL A 204 7.53 6.39 -4.19
C VAL A 204 8.00 4.99 -3.76
N GLN A 205 9.21 4.59 -4.17
CA GLN A 205 9.86 3.35 -3.71
C GLN A 205 10.08 3.30 -2.19
N SER A 206 9.94 4.41 -1.47
CA SER A 206 9.93 4.41 0.00
C SER A 206 8.86 3.49 0.60
N ALA A 207 7.75 3.21 -0.12
CA ALA A 207 6.77 2.20 0.27
C ALA A 207 7.34 0.78 0.41
N LEU A 208 8.44 0.48 -0.30
CA LEU A 208 9.13 -0.81 -0.26
C LEU A 208 10.18 -0.88 0.85
N ALA A 209 10.45 0.23 1.52
CA ALA A 209 11.45 0.27 2.57
C ALA A 209 11.04 -0.60 3.74
N ILE A 210 12.02 -1.28 4.32
CA ILE A 210 11.82 -2.24 5.40
C ILE A 210 12.30 -1.71 6.75
N GLY A 211 12.99 -0.56 6.80
CA GLY A 211 13.54 0.01 8.03
C GLY A 211 14.28 -1.03 8.89
N ALA A 212 13.85 -1.19 10.14
CA ALA A 212 14.39 -2.18 11.09
C ALA A 212 13.78 -3.60 10.97
N HIS A 213 12.89 -3.84 10.01
CA HIS A 213 12.36 -5.17 9.73
C HIS A 213 13.41 -6.06 9.03
N PRO A 214 13.35 -7.39 9.20
CA PRO A 214 14.24 -8.29 8.48
C PRO A 214 13.99 -8.20 6.96
N SER A 215 14.98 -8.54 6.13
CA SER A 215 14.85 -8.47 4.67
C SER A 215 13.70 -9.30 4.09
N ALA A 216 13.31 -10.37 4.79
CA ALA A 216 12.14 -11.19 4.46
C ALA A 216 10.80 -10.42 4.54
N SER A 217 10.79 -9.25 5.18
CA SER A 217 9.62 -8.38 5.28
C SER A 217 9.47 -7.43 4.10
N ARG A 218 10.34 -7.47 3.08
CA ARG A 218 10.15 -6.66 1.88
C ARG A 218 8.85 -7.09 1.18
N PRO A 219 7.89 -6.18 0.95
CA PRO A 219 6.67 -6.50 0.21
C PRO A 219 6.98 -6.84 -1.25
N LEU A 220 6.06 -7.51 -1.93
CA LEU A 220 6.18 -7.73 -3.37
C LEU A 220 6.00 -6.39 -4.09
N GLU A 221 7.00 -6.03 -4.90
CA GLU A 221 6.94 -4.90 -5.83
C GLU A 221 6.33 -5.37 -7.15
N LEU A 222 5.25 -4.72 -7.56
CA LEU A 222 4.56 -4.93 -8.83
C LEU A 222 4.66 -3.65 -9.66
N ASP A 223 5.78 -3.53 -10.37
CA ASP A 223 6.02 -2.49 -11.36
C ASP A 223 5.23 -2.82 -12.64
N LEU A 224 4.12 -2.12 -12.84
CA LEU A 224 3.24 -2.32 -13.98
C LEU A 224 3.90 -1.93 -15.32
N GLY A 225 4.95 -1.10 -15.30
CA GLY A 225 5.74 -0.74 -16.47
C GLY A 225 6.79 -1.79 -16.84
N GLN A 226 7.12 -2.72 -15.94
CA GLN A 226 8.11 -3.79 -16.14
C GLN A 226 7.48 -5.19 -16.14
N LEU A 227 6.16 -5.29 -16.33
CA LEU A 227 5.44 -6.58 -16.29
C LEU A 227 5.98 -7.65 -17.24
N PRO A 228 6.35 -7.35 -18.50
CA PRO A 228 6.89 -8.39 -19.38
C PRO A 228 8.15 -9.04 -18.79
N GLN A 229 9.01 -8.25 -18.16
CA GLN A 229 10.23 -8.75 -17.51
C GLN A 229 9.89 -9.59 -16.27
N LEU A 230 8.91 -9.18 -15.47
CA LEU A 230 8.45 -9.98 -14.33
C LEU A 230 7.94 -11.35 -14.79
N LEU A 231 7.07 -11.39 -15.80
CA LEU A 231 6.50 -12.64 -16.31
C LEU A 231 7.59 -13.58 -16.86
N GLU A 232 8.56 -13.05 -17.61
CA GLU A 232 9.72 -13.82 -18.09
C GLU A 232 10.56 -14.38 -16.94
N LEU A 233 10.82 -13.58 -15.89
CA LEU A 233 11.59 -14.03 -14.73
C LEU A 233 10.89 -15.14 -13.95
N LEU A 234 9.54 -15.12 -13.89
CA LEU A 234 8.75 -16.16 -13.23
C LEU A 234 8.81 -17.50 -13.96
N GLU A 235 8.98 -17.50 -15.28
CA GLU A 235 9.18 -18.72 -16.08
C GLU A 235 10.54 -19.40 -15.82
N ARG A 236 11.49 -18.67 -15.21
CA ARG A 236 12.86 -19.14 -14.91
C ARG A 236 13.55 -19.79 -16.12
N PRO A 237 13.59 -19.15 -17.31
CA PRO A 237 14.03 -19.78 -18.56
C PRO A 237 15.46 -20.32 -18.49
N ALA A 238 16.35 -19.66 -17.73
CA ALA A 238 17.75 -20.05 -17.55
C ALA A 238 17.95 -21.44 -16.90
N VAL A 239 16.92 -21.98 -16.25
CA VAL A 239 16.94 -23.29 -15.58
C VAL A 239 15.77 -24.17 -16.03
N SER A 240 15.17 -23.86 -17.19
CA SER A 240 14.07 -24.65 -17.74
C SER A 240 14.51 -26.11 -17.95
N GLY A 241 13.67 -27.06 -17.53
CA GLY A 241 13.97 -28.50 -17.56
C GLY A 241 14.79 -29.04 -16.37
N ASP A 242 15.61 -28.19 -15.73
CA ASP A 242 16.52 -28.59 -14.63
C ASP A 242 16.27 -27.83 -13.31
N ALA A 243 15.17 -27.08 -13.21
CA ALA A 243 14.88 -26.23 -12.05
C ALA A 243 14.97 -26.97 -10.69
N PRO A 244 14.46 -28.22 -10.53
CA PRO A 244 14.62 -28.97 -9.28
C PRO A 244 16.07 -29.30 -8.94
N ALA A 245 16.88 -29.66 -9.94
CA ALA A 245 18.30 -29.98 -9.74
C ALA A 245 19.11 -28.73 -9.37
N PHE A 246 18.83 -27.60 -10.03
CA PHE A 246 19.39 -26.30 -9.68
C PHE A 246 19.03 -25.89 -8.24
N ASP A 247 17.76 -26.02 -7.86
CA ASP A 247 17.27 -25.68 -6.52
C ASP A 247 17.90 -26.56 -5.43
N ALA A 248 18.07 -27.86 -5.70
CA ALA A 248 18.78 -28.77 -4.82
C ALA A 248 20.27 -28.40 -4.66
N LEU A 249 20.93 -27.99 -5.75
CA LEU A 249 22.33 -27.55 -5.71
C LEU A 249 22.50 -26.29 -4.85
N VAL A 250 21.66 -25.29 -5.06
CA VAL A 250 21.65 -24.05 -4.27
C VAL A 250 21.37 -24.36 -2.79
N GLY A 251 20.39 -25.22 -2.50
CA GLY A 251 20.08 -25.68 -1.15
C GLY A 251 21.27 -26.35 -0.46
N ARG A 252 22.03 -27.19 -1.17
CA ARG A 252 23.23 -27.83 -0.62
C ARG A 252 24.31 -26.80 -0.24
N TYR A 253 24.52 -25.77 -1.05
CA TYR A 253 25.48 -24.71 -0.74
C TYR A 253 25.03 -23.85 0.45
N ARG A 254 23.72 -23.53 0.53
CA ARG A 254 23.12 -22.90 1.72
C ARG A 254 23.41 -23.70 2.97
N ASP A 255 23.04 -24.98 2.97
CA ASP A 255 23.12 -25.82 4.17
C ASP A 255 24.57 -25.97 4.64
N ARG A 256 25.51 -26.07 3.69
CA ARG A 256 26.95 -26.08 3.99
C ARG A 256 27.41 -24.77 4.63
N TYR A 257 26.92 -23.63 4.16
CA TYR A 257 27.27 -22.33 4.73
C TYR A 257 26.62 -22.13 6.11
N ALA A 258 25.34 -22.45 6.26
CA ALA A 258 24.63 -22.43 7.54
C ALA A 258 25.30 -23.33 8.59
N ALA A 259 25.82 -24.50 8.20
CA ALA A 259 26.58 -25.38 9.09
C ALA A 259 27.88 -24.76 9.62
N ARG A 260 28.53 -23.88 8.84
CA ARG A 260 29.72 -23.12 9.27
C ARG A 260 29.37 -21.99 10.23
N LEU A 261 28.13 -21.51 10.19
CA LEU A 261 27.61 -20.47 11.08
C LEU A 261 26.98 -21.07 12.35
N ARG A 262 27.58 -22.13 12.88
CA ARG A 262 27.21 -22.73 14.16
C ARG A 262 28.29 -22.44 15.19
N GLY A 263 27.86 -22.05 16.40
CA GLY A 263 28.76 -21.84 17.53
C GLY A 263 29.28 -23.17 18.10
N PRO A 264 30.21 -23.12 19.07
CA PRO A 264 30.78 -24.32 19.69
C PRO A 264 29.75 -25.25 20.34
N SER A 265 28.60 -24.72 20.76
CA SER A 265 27.48 -25.49 21.31
C SER A 265 26.59 -26.14 20.23
N GLY A 266 26.91 -25.99 18.95
CA GLY A 266 26.09 -26.43 17.82
C GLY A 266 24.90 -25.51 17.50
N ALA A 267 24.65 -24.49 18.34
CA ALA A 267 23.60 -23.49 18.12
C ALA A 267 23.91 -22.62 16.90
N ALA A 268 22.88 -22.28 16.12
CA ALA A 268 23.03 -21.35 15.01
C ALA A 268 23.45 -19.97 15.54
N LEU A 269 24.48 -19.39 14.93
CA LEU A 269 24.89 -18.01 15.17
C LEU A 269 23.85 -17.04 14.62
N HIS A 270 23.80 -15.84 15.18
CA HIS A 270 22.99 -14.78 14.60
C HIS A 270 23.63 -14.32 13.29
N ALA A 271 22.96 -14.62 12.17
CA ALA A 271 23.41 -14.28 10.82
C ALA A 271 22.23 -13.71 10.00
N PRO A 272 21.93 -12.41 10.18
CA PRO A 272 20.77 -11.77 9.52
C PRO A 272 20.89 -11.80 7.99
N GLU A 273 22.09 -11.72 7.44
CA GLU A 273 22.36 -11.77 6.00
C GLU A 273 22.08 -13.16 5.41
N LEU A 274 22.39 -14.23 6.17
CA LEU A 274 21.99 -15.58 5.75
C LEU A 274 20.47 -15.70 5.69
N ARG A 275 19.75 -15.19 6.70
CA ARG A 275 18.29 -15.21 6.70
C ARG A 275 17.69 -14.38 5.56
N ALA A 276 18.30 -13.25 5.23
CA ALA A 276 17.92 -12.44 4.09
C ALA A 276 18.08 -13.21 2.78
N TRP A 277 19.23 -13.87 2.60
CA TRP A 277 19.48 -14.71 1.44
C TRP A 277 18.50 -15.90 1.36
N GLU A 278 18.21 -16.56 2.49
CA GLU A 278 17.25 -17.65 2.58
C GLU A 278 15.83 -17.24 2.16
N ALA A 279 15.41 -16.02 2.54
CA ALA A 279 14.12 -15.48 2.13
C ALA A 279 14.07 -15.20 0.62
N VAL A 280 15.13 -14.62 0.05
CA VAL A 280 15.23 -14.37 -1.40
C VAL A 280 15.26 -15.69 -2.19
N ASP A 281 16.03 -16.67 -1.73
CA ASP A 281 16.05 -18.01 -2.35
C ASP A 281 14.67 -18.70 -2.23
N GLY A 282 14.00 -18.56 -1.09
CA GLY A 282 12.62 -19.04 -0.90
C GLY A 282 11.67 -18.45 -1.93
N ALA A 283 11.66 -17.12 -2.09
CA ALA A 283 10.82 -16.43 -3.08
C ALA A 283 11.14 -16.90 -4.52
N ARG A 284 12.43 -17.03 -4.86
CA ARG A 284 12.88 -17.55 -6.16
C ARG A 284 12.38 -18.98 -6.43
N ARG A 285 12.45 -19.87 -5.44
CA ARG A 285 11.94 -21.25 -5.55
C ARG A 285 10.42 -21.30 -5.68
N SER A 286 9.72 -20.33 -5.12
CA SER A 286 8.26 -20.17 -5.22
C SER A 286 7.78 -19.47 -6.49
N ALA A 287 8.63 -19.28 -7.52
CA ALA A 287 8.27 -18.60 -8.76
C ALA A 287 7.02 -19.20 -9.44
N GLU A 288 6.86 -20.53 -9.46
CA GLU A 288 5.67 -21.18 -10.02
C GLU A 288 4.40 -20.83 -9.23
N SER A 289 4.46 -20.88 -7.89
CA SER A 289 3.34 -20.45 -7.04
C SER A 289 3.00 -18.98 -7.26
N LEU A 290 4.01 -18.14 -7.45
CA LEU A 290 3.83 -16.71 -7.73
C LEU A 290 3.23 -16.47 -9.14
N ALA A 291 3.63 -17.25 -10.14
CA ALA A 291 3.05 -17.20 -11.50
C ALA A 291 1.58 -17.63 -11.51
N GLN A 292 1.23 -18.68 -10.76
CA GLN A 292 -0.17 -19.10 -10.56
C GLN A 292 -0.98 -18.03 -9.81
N TRP A 293 -0.33 -17.33 -8.87
CA TRP A 293 -0.96 -16.25 -8.11
C TRP A 293 -1.14 -14.96 -8.94
N LEU A 294 -0.29 -14.73 -9.94
CA LEU A 294 -0.34 -13.55 -10.82
C LEU A 294 -0.49 -13.97 -12.29
N PRO A 295 -1.65 -14.55 -12.67
CA PRO A 295 -1.83 -15.01 -14.04
C PRO A 295 -1.84 -13.82 -15.01
N PRO A 296 -1.32 -13.99 -16.25
CA PRO A 296 -1.20 -12.89 -17.22
C PRO A 296 -2.49 -12.09 -17.47
N GLY A 297 -3.66 -12.74 -17.37
CA GLY A 297 -4.96 -12.09 -17.56
C GLY A 297 -5.29 -10.97 -16.56
N VAL A 298 -4.64 -10.94 -15.40
CA VAL A 298 -4.83 -9.86 -14.39
C VAL A 298 -4.18 -8.56 -14.84
N PHE A 299 -3.22 -8.63 -15.76
CA PHE A 299 -2.45 -7.50 -16.28
C PHE A 299 -3.00 -6.95 -17.60
N GLY A 300 -4.25 -7.26 -17.96
CA GLY A 300 -4.87 -6.75 -19.17
C GLY A 300 -5.02 -5.23 -19.15
N LEU A 301 -4.34 -4.55 -20.08
CA LEU A 301 -4.49 -3.11 -20.29
C LEU A 301 -5.79 -2.82 -21.06
N GLY A 302 -6.80 -2.32 -20.33
CA GLY A 302 -8.08 -1.89 -20.89
C GLY A 302 -8.09 -0.40 -21.22
N GLN A 303 -9.14 0.04 -21.92
CA GLN A 303 -9.48 1.45 -22.04
C GLN A 303 -10.21 1.91 -20.76
N GLY A 304 -9.84 3.07 -20.25
CA GLY A 304 -10.60 3.84 -19.27
C GLY A 304 -11.23 5.05 -19.95
N GLN A 305 -12.32 5.54 -19.37
CA GLN A 305 -13.03 6.70 -19.88
C GLN A 305 -13.42 7.61 -18.73
N ALA A 306 -13.08 8.89 -18.87
CA ALA A 306 -13.57 9.93 -17.99
C ALA A 306 -13.61 11.27 -18.72
N CYS A 307 -14.61 12.07 -18.41
CA CYS A 307 -14.75 13.43 -18.90
C CYS A 307 -14.64 13.56 -20.43
N GLY A 308 -15.36 12.70 -21.16
CA GLY A 308 -15.35 12.62 -22.62
C GLY A 308 -14.05 12.11 -23.26
N THR A 309 -13.09 11.62 -22.47
CA THR A 309 -11.79 11.15 -22.96
C THR A 309 -11.62 9.66 -22.71
N ALA A 310 -11.15 8.92 -23.73
CA ALA A 310 -10.76 7.52 -23.61
C ALA A 310 -9.24 7.35 -23.76
N ARG A 311 -8.62 6.60 -22.84
CA ARG A 311 -7.19 6.29 -22.82
C ARG A 311 -6.95 4.88 -22.30
N PRO A 312 -5.83 4.22 -22.67
CA PRO A 312 -5.35 3.05 -21.94
C PRO A 312 -5.23 3.37 -20.45
N SER A 313 -5.76 2.51 -19.58
CA SER A 313 -5.95 2.81 -18.17
C SER A 313 -5.07 1.95 -17.27
N MET A 314 -3.93 2.52 -16.88
CA MET A 314 -3.06 1.93 -15.85
C MET A 314 -3.76 1.91 -14.48
N THR A 315 -4.59 2.92 -14.19
CA THR A 315 -5.48 2.98 -13.02
C THR A 315 -6.36 1.74 -12.90
N ALA A 316 -7.07 1.37 -13.97
CA ALA A 316 -7.94 0.19 -13.96
C ALA A 316 -7.16 -1.13 -13.85
N MET A 317 -5.97 -1.19 -14.45
CA MET A 317 -5.09 -2.34 -14.29
C MET A 317 -4.58 -2.45 -12.84
N GLY A 318 -4.10 -1.36 -12.24
CA GLY A 318 -3.64 -1.32 -10.85
C GLY A 318 -4.72 -1.74 -9.85
N ALA A 319 -5.93 -1.19 -10.00
CA ALA A 319 -7.08 -1.58 -9.20
C ALA A 319 -7.41 -3.08 -9.34
N ARG A 320 -7.40 -3.61 -10.57
CA ARG A 320 -7.67 -5.04 -10.83
C ARG A 320 -6.62 -5.93 -10.17
N VAL A 321 -5.35 -5.58 -10.27
CA VAL A 321 -4.23 -6.31 -9.64
C VAL A 321 -4.37 -6.27 -8.12
N ALA A 322 -4.60 -5.09 -7.52
CA ALA A 322 -4.74 -4.92 -6.08
C ALA A 322 -5.89 -5.76 -5.50
N ARG A 323 -7.04 -5.71 -6.18
CA ARG A 323 -8.23 -6.49 -5.87
C ARG A 323 -7.97 -8.00 -5.95
N HIS A 324 -7.33 -8.44 -7.05
CA HIS A 324 -6.98 -9.84 -7.28
C HIS A 324 -6.07 -10.40 -6.18
N VAL A 325 -5.01 -9.68 -5.79
CA VAL A 325 -4.10 -10.15 -4.74
C VAL A 325 -4.77 -10.18 -3.37
N LEU A 326 -5.71 -9.26 -3.09
CA LEU A 326 -6.44 -9.21 -1.82
C LEU A 326 -7.53 -10.28 -1.70
N GLN A 327 -8.24 -10.61 -2.78
CA GLN A 327 -9.26 -11.67 -2.75
C GLN A 327 -8.65 -13.08 -2.74
N GLY A 328 -7.42 -13.20 -3.22
CA GLY A 328 -6.77 -14.48 -3.47
C GLY A 328 -6.98 -14.90 -4.91
N ALA A 329 -5.90 -15.34 -5.57
CA ALA A 329 -5.89 -15.59 -7.01
C ALA A 329 -6.82 -16.73 -7.47
N THR A 330 -7.11 -17.67 -6.56
CA THR A 330 -7.99 -18.82 -6.76
C THR A 330 -8.63 -19.23 -5.44
N ALA A 331 -9.77 -19.93 -5.48
CA ALA A 331 -10.37 -20.53 -4.29
C ALA A 331 -9.34 -21.43 -3.57
N GLY A 332 -9.02 -21.11 -2.32
CA GLY A 332 -8.03 -21.83 -1.50
C GLY A 332 -6.60 -21.29 -1.55
N SER A 333 -6.29 -20.31 -2.41
CA SER A 333 -4.99 -19.62 -2.36
C SER A 333 -4.94 -18.60 -1.22
N PRO A 334 -3.79 -18.44 -0.54
CA PRO A 334 -3.67 -17.43 0.50
C PRO A 334 -3.75 -16.02 -0.11
N ALA A 335 -4.74 -15.25 0.32
CA ALA A 335 -4.87 -13.83 0.01
C ALA A 335 -3.72 -12.99 0.61
N ALA A 336 -3.36 -11.92 -0.07
CA ALA A 336 -2.62 -10.83 0.54
C ALA A 336 -3.48 -10.16 1.63
N ARG A 337 -2.81 -9.59 2.62
CA ARG A 337 -3.42 -8.84 3.73
C ARG A 337 -3.36 -7.33 3.47
N TYR A 338 -2.50 -6.91 2.56
CA TYR A 338 -2.32 -5.52 2.20
C TYR A 338 -1.94 -5.37 0.73
N ALA A 339 -2.57 -4.42 0.05
CA ALA A 339 -2.15 -3.96 -1.26
C ALA A 339 -2.12 -2.43 -1.25
N LEU A 340 -0.94 -1.88 -1.50
CA LEU A 340 -0.78 -0.47 -1.86
C LEU A 340 -0.89 -0.33 -3.37
N TRP A 341 -1.87 0.40 -3.84
CA TRP A 341 -2.03 0.81 -5.22
C TRP A 341 -1.68 2.30 -5.33
N ILE A 342 -0.50 2.58 -5.89
CA ILE A 342 -0.10 3.93 -6.27
C ILE A 342 -0.72 4.24 -7.62
N ASP A 343 -1.54 5.27 -7.66
CA ASP A 343 -2.26 5.67 -8.86
C ASP A 343 -1.74 7.00 -9.42
N GLY A 344 -1.53 7.05 -10.74
CA GLY A 344 -1.12 8.25 -11.47
C GLY A 344 -2.23 8.88 -12.31
N GLY A 345 -3.46 8.35 -12.26
CA GLY A 345 -4.58 8.83 -13.06
C GLY A 345 -4.66 8.26 -14.49
N LEU A 346 -5.74 8.60 -15.18
CA LEU A 346 -6.05 8.12 -16.54
C LEU A 346 -5.13 8.73 -17.60
N GLU A 347 -4.83 10.01 -17.46
CA GLU A 347 -3.95 10.79 -18.32
C GLU A 347 -3.01 11.60 -17.43
N PRO A 348 -1.94 10.97 -16.91
CA PRO A 348 -0.98 11.63 -16.04
C PRO A 348 -0.37 12.84 -16.73
N THR A 349 -0.12 13.90 -15.97
CA THR A 349 0.61 15.06 -16.50
C THR A 349 2.12 14.78 -16.54
N LEU A 350 2.86 15.71 -17.17
CA LEU A 350 4.32 15.75 -17.07
C LEU A 350 4.81 16.16 -15.68
N ASP A 351 3.93 16.67 -14.82
CA ASP A 351 4.27 17.16 -13.49
C ASP A 351 4.21 16.04 -12.42
N GLY A 352 3.58 14.90 -12.73
CA GLY A 352 3.61 13.71 -11.88
C GLY A 352 2.24 13.21 -11.47
N GLY A 353 1.67 12.28 -12.25
CA GLY A 353 0.41 11.62 -11.89
C GLY A 353 -0.78 12.57 -11.84
N HIS A 354 -1.37 12.72 -10.65
CA HIS A 354 -2.45 13.66 -10.35
C HIS A 354 -1.95 15.10 -10.12
N ASP A 355 -0.64 15.31 -10.09
CA ASP A 355 -0.06 16.64 -10.00
C ASP A 355 -0.38 17.43 -11.27
N THR A 356 -0.99 18.60 -11.10
CA THR A 356 -1.41 19.47 -12.20
C THR A 356 -1.00 20.90 -11.88
N HIS A 357 0.06 21.40 -12.52
CA HIS A 357 0.45 22.81 -12.45
C HIS A 357 -0.15 23.63 -13.59
N ARG A 358 -0.61 22.93 -14.63
CA ARG A 358 -1.17 23.46 -15.87
C ARG A 358 -2.44 22.68 -16.21
N ASP A 359 -3.37 23.35 -16.88
CA ASP A 359 -4.60 22.74 -17.39
C ASP A 359 -5.34 21.91 -16.31
N HIS A 360 -5.37 22.42 -15.08
CA HIS A 360 -5.91 21.71 -13.93
C HIS A 360 -7.36 21.26 -14.17
N LEU A 361 -8.22 22.14 -14.69
CA LEU A 361 -9.59 21.77 -15.08
C LEU A 361 -9.67 20.64 -16.11
N ILE A 362 -8.64 20.40 -16.90
CA ILE A 362 -8.64 19.32 -17.88
C ILE A 362 -8.19 18.03 -17.18
N HIS A 363 -7.04 18.05 -16.52
CA HIS A 363 -6.42 16.83 -16.00
C HIS A 363 -7.02 16.37 -14.67
N ALA A 364 -7.21 17.26 -13.71
CA ALA A 364 -7.65 16.89 -12.36
C ALA A 364 -9.05 16.26 -12.34
N PRO A 365 -10.08 16.84 -12.99
CA PRO A 365 -11.40 16.22 -13.06
C PRO A 365 -11.38 14.87 -13.74
N ARG A 366 -10.57 14.71 -14.80
CA ARG A 366 -10.45 13.44 -15.53
C ARG A 366 -9.80 12.37 -14.66
N ASN A 367 -8.66 12.68 -14.07
CA ASN A 367 -7.85 11.72 -13.34
C ASN A 367 -8.54 11.31 -12.04
N TYR A 368 -9.00 12.26 -11.23
CA TYR A 368 -9.69 11.94 -9.98
C TYR A 368 -11.01 11.19 -10.22
N SER A 369 -11.85 11.66 -11.15
CA SER A 369 -13.14 10.99 -11.42
C SER A 369 -12.92 9.57 -11.93
N HIS A 370 -11.94 9.35 -12.82
CA HIS A 370 -11.60 8.01 -13.30
C HIS A 370 -11.09 7.10 -12.18
N THR A 371 -10.16 7.60 -11.35
CA THR A 371 -9.58 6.84 -10.24
C THR A 371 -10.63 6.45 -9.21
N PHE A 372 -11.47 7.41 -8.80
CA PHE A 372 -12.53 7.15 -7.82
C PHE A 372 -13.68 6.31 -8.40
N ALA A 373 -14.02 6.45 -9.68
CA ALA A 373 -14.96 5.54 -10.35
C ALA A 373 -14.39 4.11 -10.45
N THR A 374 -13.10 3.98 -10.76
CA THR A 374 -12.42 2.68 -10.78
C THR A 374 -12.41 2.04 -9.39
N LEU A 375 -12.13 2.82 -8.34
CA LEU A 375 -12.18 2.33 -6.96
C LEU A 375 -13.60 1.91 -6.56
N ALA A 376 -14.60 2.76 -6.81
CA ALA A 376 -16.00 2.47 -6.52
C ALA A 376 -16.48 1.19 -7.23
N ALA A 377 -16.07 1.00 -8.50
CA ALA A 377 -16.39 -0.20 -9.26
C ALA A 377 -15.70 -1.46 -8.73
N ALA A 378 -14.56 -1.34 -8.03
CA ALA A 378 -13.87 -2.46 -7.39
C ALA A 378 -14.53 -2.90 -6.08
N ILE A 379 -15.35 -2.04 -5.46
CA ILE A 379 -16.06 -2.30 -4.21
C ILE A 379 -17.44 -2.91 -4.50
N ALA A 380 -17.77 -3.99 -3.78
CA ALA A 380 -19.07 -4.66 -3.89
C ALA A 380 -20.19 -3.69 -3.52
N ASP A 381 -21.26 -3.65 -4.30
CA ASP A 381 -22.47 -2.92 -3.96
C ASP A 381 -23.46 -3.87 -3.28
N PRO A 382 -23.71 -3.73 -1.96
CA PRO A 382 -24.62 -4.61 -1.24
C PRO A 382 -26.08 -4.49 -1.71
N SER A 383 -26.44 -3.41 -2.43
CA SER A 383 -27.77 -3.23 -3.01
C SER A 383 -27.92 -3.91 -4.37
N SER A 384 -26.81 -4.29 -5.02
CA SER A 384 -26.79 -4.99 -6.30
C SER A 384 -26.72 -6.51 -6.10
N PRO A 385 -27.75 -7.27 -6.52
CA PRO A 385 -27.73 -8.73 -6.41
C PRO A 385 -26.59 -9.39 -7.18
N SER A 386 -26.08 -8.75 -8.24
CA SER A 386 -24.93 -9.27 -9.01
C SER A 386 -23.59 -9.06 -8.32
N ASP A 387 -23.49 -8.07 -7.43
CA ASP A 387 -22.22 -7.72 -6.77
C ASP A 387 -22.09 -8.37 -5.40
N LYS A 388 -23.22 -8.67 -4.73
CA LYS A 388 -23.26 -9.22 -3.37
C LYS A 388 -22.41 -10.48 -3.18
N ASP A 389 -22.35 -11.33 -4.22
CA ASP A 389 -21.58 -12.59 -4.20
C ASP A 389 -20.48 -12.61 -5.28
N ASP A 390 -20.12 -11.46 -5.87
CA ASP A 390 -19.05 -11.40 -6.87
C ASP A 390 -17.69 -11.56 -6.16
N PRO A 391 -16.99 -12.71 -6.31
CA PRO A 391 -15.71 -12.94 -5.62
C PRO A 391 -14.61 -12.01 -6.13
N THR A 392 -14.88 -11.30 -7.22
CA THR A 392 -13.98 -10.31 -7.77
C THR A 392 -14.21 -8.93 -7.15
N LYS A 393 -15.20 -8.67 -6.29
CA LYS A 393 -15.43 -7.35 -5.66
C LYS A 393 -14.94 -7.30 -4.20
N LEU A 394 -14.47 -6.14 -3.76
CA LEU A 394 -14.02 -5.95 -2.38
C LEU A 394 -15.22 -5.79 -1.46
N ASP A 395 -15.27 -6.57 -0.39
CA ASP A 395 -16.28 -6.45 0.65
C ASP A 395 -15.79 -5.49 1.74
N LEU A 396 -16.54 -4.42 1.99
CA LEU A 396 -16.18 -3.44 3.03
C LEU A 396 -16.41 -3.95 4.46
N ASP A 397 -17.02 -5.14 4.64
CA ASP A 397 -17.13 -5.80 5.94
C ASP A 397 -15.80 -6.47 6.36
N ASP A 398 -14.96 -6.88 5.40
CA ASP A 398 -13.66 -7.49 5.69
C ASP A 398 -12.45 -6.66 5.24
N THR A 399 -12.66 -5.69 4.34
CA THR A 399 -11.59 -4.90 3.71
C THR A 399 -11.69 -3.43 4.10
N LEU A 400 -10.63 -2.92 4.72
CA LEU A 400 -10.45 -1.49 4.91
C LEU A 400 -9.89 -0.88 3.63
N VAL A 401 -10.60 0.10 3.07
CA VAL A 401 -10.10 0.94 1.98
C VAL A 401 -9.58 2.25 2.57
N VAL A 402 -8.32 2.57 2.30
CA VAL A 402 -7.68 3.82 2.71
C VAL A 402 -7.28 4.59 1.47
N ILE A 403 -7.67 5.87 1.38
CA ILE A 403 -7.24 6.78 0.33
C ILE A 403 -6.25 7.74 0.96
N THR A 404 -4.99 7.66 0.55
CA THR A 404 -3.89 8.49 1.04
C THR A 404 -3.34 9.36 -0.09
N SER A 405 -2.69 10.45 0.28
CA SER A 405 -1.98 11.31 -0.65
C SER A 405 -0.84 12.04 0.05
N GLU A 406 0.15 12.49 -0.70
CA GLU A 406 1.37 13.09 -0.17
C GLU A 406 1.18 14.48 0.44
N PHE A 407 0.29 15.30 -0.12
CA PHE A 407 -0.03 16.62 0.40
C PHE A 407 -1.41 17.05 -0.09
N GLY A 408 -2.02 17.95 0.67
CA GLY A 408 -3.09 18.82 0.18
C GLY A 408 -2.47 20.07 -0.46
N ARG A 409 -2.91 20.48 -1.65
CA ARG A 409 -2.54 21.80 -2.21
C ARG A 409 -3.16 22.91 -1.33
N THR A 410 -2.46 24.03 -1.15
CA THR A 410 -2.88 25.25 -0.41
C THR A 410 -2.76 26.52 -1.23
#